data_AF-A0A2E6ANP0-F1
#
_entry.id   AF-A0A2E6ANP0-F1
#
_cell.length_a   1.000
_cell.length_b   1.000
_cell.length_c   1.000
_cell.angle_alpha   90.00
_cell.angle_beta   90.00
_cell.angle_gamma   90.00
#
_symmetry.space_group_name_H-M   'P 1'
#
loop_
_entity.id
_entity.type
_entity.pdbx_description
1 polymer ?
#
loop_
_entity_poly.entity_id
_entity_poly.type
_entity_poly.pdbx_seq_one_letter_code
_entity_poly.pdbx_strand_id
1 'polypeptide(L)'
;MSVGQSLGCVLNNALPAVSLSAVPSRRRTTLDLAIEIEKRGFSGIYCPSFGDAMGLCQSIAENTESIPFGTSIVNIYTRHAQDYASSASYIHEISGGRFRFGVGVSHAPMNDRLSVSTGRPLQDTEKFIHAYKEAKRVGELPPIIIAAMRDKMITLGARESDGIVFANAARSAMAGSLQRMNENQKPQSDFFIGGMIPTCISTDREVAASVNRKTLSMYVGLPNYRNYWKSVGYKNEMEQIEVALSEKDYAALPSLMTDKWLEDVSLFGSPSEVKEGIEKWYETGLETPILVPSSTDGGQFKAFEELFDLFT
;
A
#
# COMPACT_ATOMS: atom_id res chain seq x y z
N MET A 1 -35.47 9.67 33.08
CA MET A 1 -35.18 9.75 31.64
C MET A 1 -33.90 10.52 31.45
N SER A 2 -32.87 9.86 30.93
CA SER A 2 -31.59 10.41 30.44
C SER A 2 -30.92 9.25 29.68
N VAL A 3 -31.45 8.93 28.49
CA VAL A 3 -30.80 9.18 27.18
C VAL A 3 -29.30 8.87 27.20
N GLY A 4 -28.97 7.64 26.82
CA GLY A 4 -27.61 7.21 26.56
C GLY A 4 -27.04 7.95 25.35
N GLN A 5 -25.88 8.56 25.54
CA GLN A 5 -25.02 8.99 24.46
C GLN A 5 -24.31 7.75 23.89
N SER A 6 -24.52 7.44 22.62
CA SER A 6 -23.66 6.51 21.90
C SER A 6 -22.27 7.11 21.83
N LEU A 7 -21.31 6.46 22.49
CA LEU A 7 -19.88 6.69 22.27
C LEU A 7 -19.55 6.28 20.85
N GLY A 8 -19.67 7.22 19.90
CA GLY A 8 -19.05 7.09 18.60
C GLY A 8 -17.54 7.00 18.81
N CYS A 9 -16.92 5.93 18.34
CA CYS A 9 -15.46 5.78 18.35
C CYS A 9 -14.87 6.90 17.48
N VAL A 10 -14.38 7.96 18.13
CA VAL A 10 -13.58 9.02 17.51
C VAL A 10 -12.17 8.45 17.33
N LEU A 11 -11.60 8.57 16.13
CA LEU A 11 -10.21 8.22 15.92
C LEU A 11 -9.33 9.10 16.81
N ASN A 12 -8.37 8.50 17.50
CA ASN A 12 -7.39 9.25 18.31
C ASN A 12 -6.23 9.77 17.45
N ASN A 13 -6.07 9.22 16.24
CA ASN A 13 -5.04 9.58 15.27
C ASN A 13 -5.62 10.38 14.09
N ALA A 14 -4.73 10.97 13.27
CA ALA A 14 -5.13 11.64 12.03
C ALA A 14 -5.87 10.67 11.09
N LEU A 15 -6.66 11.20 10.15
CA LEU A 15 -7.27 10.36 9.13
C LEU A 15 -6.18 9.58 8.36
N PRO A 16 -6.43 8.31 8.02
CA PRO A 16 -5.44 7.49 7.30
C PRO A 16 -5.20 8.06 5.90
N ALA A 17 -4.16 7.55 5.24
CA ALA A 17 -3.98 7.76 3.81
C ALA A 17 -4.83 6.76 3.02
N VAL A 18 -4.99 7.00 1.73
CA VAL A 18 -5.82 6.16 0.86
C VAL A 18 -5.11 5.79 -0.42
N SER A 19 -5.42 4.60 -0.93
CA SER A 19 -4.96 4.14 -2.23
C SER A 19 -5.95 4.52 -3.32
N LEU A 20 -5.45 5.17 -4.38
CA LEU A 20 -6.27 5.65 -5.49
C LEU A 20 -5.68 5.17 -6.82
N SER A 21 -6.50 4.51 -7.65
CA SER A 21 -6.10 4.03 -8.97
C SER A 21 -6.80 4.79 -10.09
N ALA A 22 -6.10 4.94 -11.23
CA ALA A 22 -6.64 5.58 -12.42
C ALA A 22 -7.51 4.60 -13.21
N VAL A 23 -8.82 4.62 -12.93
CA VAL A 23 -9.77 3.71 -13.59
C VAL A 23 -9.94 4.09 -15.08
N PRO A 24 -9.71 3.17 -16.03
CA PRO A 24 -9.92 3.44 -17.46
C PRO A 24 -11.33 3.98 -17.72
N SER A 25 -11.46 4.94 -18.66
CA SER A 25 -12.71 5.68 -18.97
C SER A 25 -13.30 6.54 -17.85
N ARG A 26 -12.75 6.51 -16.62
CA ARG A 26 -13.25 7.25 -15.45
C ARG A 26 -12.20 8.15 -14.79
N ARG A 27 -11.09 8.43 -15.49
CA ARG A 27 -9.95 9.19 -14.94
C ARG A 27 -10.34 10.58 -14.44
N ARG A 28 -11.26 11.29 -15.11
CA ARG A 28 -11.72 12.60 -14.61
C ARG A 28 -12.45 12.46 -13.27
N THR A 29 -13.34 11.48 -13.14
CA THR A 29 -13.98 11.15 -11.87
C THR A 29 -12.96 10.73 -10.80
N THR A 30 -11.88 10.06 -11.17
CA THR A 30 -10.77 9.77 -10.23
C THR A 30 -10.12 11.05 -9.70
N LEU A 31 -10.00 12.11 -10.51
CA LEU A 31 -9.47 13.40 -10.05
C LEU A 31 -10.47 14.16 -9.18
N ASP A 32 -11.75 14.13 -9.51
CA ASP A 32 -12.80 14.70 -8.65
C ASP A 32 -12.76 14.03 -7.25
N LEU A 33 -12.51 12.73 -7.22
CA LEU A 33 -12.31 11.97 -5.99
C LEU A 33 -11.02 12.38 -5.26
N ALA A 34 -9.90 12.61 -5.95
CA ALA A 34 -8.67 13.11 -5.32
C ALA A 34 -8.86 14.47 -4.63
N ILE A 35 -9.60 15.38 -5.26
CA ILE A 35 -9.99 16.67 -4.68
C ILE A 35 -10.85 16.47 -3.42
N GLU A 36 -11.80 15.55 -3.46
CA GLU A 36 -12.67 15.26 -2.32
C GLU A 36 -11.91 14.62 -1.15
N ILE A 37 -10.95 13.72 -1.44
CA ILE A 37 -10.06 13.14 -0.44
C ILE A 37 -9.28 14.24 0.29
N GLU A 38 -8.73 15.22 -0.44
CA GLU A 38 -8.03 16.36 0.16
C GLU A 38 -8.97 17.20 1.04
N LYS A 39 -10.15 17.57 0.51
CA LYS A 39 -11.13 18.39 1.25
C LYS A 39 -11.57 17.75 2.56
N ARG A 40 -11.62 16.42 2.62
CA ARG A 40 -11.96 15.67 3.82
C ARG A 40 -10.82 15.50 4.81
N GLY A 41 -9.60 15.91 4.46
CA GLY A 41 -8.45 15.92 5.36
C GLY A 41 -7.76 14.57 5.54
N PHE A 42 -7.89 13.64 4.59
CA PHE A 42 -7.08 12.41 4.59
C PHE A 42 -5.58 12.75 4.51
N SER A 43 -4.74 11.95 5.17
CA SER A 43 -3.31 12.29 5.32
C SER A 43 -2.46 12.06 4.07
N GLY A 44 -2.99 11.39 3.04
CA GLY A 44 -2.30 11.27 1.75
C GLY A 44 -3.00 10.40 0.72
N ILE A 45 -2.55 10.50 -0.54
CA ILE A 45 -3.02 9.69 -1.67
C ILE A 45 -1.87 8.88 -2.28
N TYR A 46 -1.97 7.55 -2.30
CA TYR A 46 -0.91 6.68 -2.80
C TYR A 46 -1.38 5.77 -3.94
N CYS A 47 -0.71 5.90 -5.09
CA CYS A 47 -1.15 5.36 -6.37
C CYS A 47 -0.40 4.05 -6.71
N PRO A 48 -1.06 2.88 -6.69
CA PRO A 48 -0.41 1.61 -7.02
C PRO A 48 -0.16 1.47 -8.52
N SER A 49 0.70 0.52 -8.92
CA SER A 49 1.10 0.30 -10.32
C SER A 49 0.00 -0.22 -11.26
N PHE A 50 -1.28 -0.22 -10.85
CA PHE A 50 -2.39 -0.64 -11.72
C PHE A 50 -2.64 0.45 -12.77
N GLY A 51 -1.93 0.36 -13.89
CA GLY A 51 -1.94 1.37 -14.94
C GLY A 51 -0.83 2.41 -14.77
N ASP A 52 -1.08 3.64 -15.23
CA ASP A 52 -0.10 4.72 -15.22
C ASP A 52 -0.16 5.54 -13.92
N ALA A 53 0.55 5.05 -12.89
CA ALA A 53 0.62 5.73 -11.60
C ALA A 53 1.33 7.08 -11.67
N MET A 54 2.35 7.24 -12.54
CA MET A 54 3.05 8.52 -12.72
C MET A 54 2.11 9.56 -13.33
N GLY A 55 1.36 9.20 -14.38
CA GLY A 55 0.38 10.10 -14.99
C GLY A 55 -0.76 10.48 -14.04
N LEU A 56 -1.20 9.55 -13.18
CA LEU A 56 -2.17 9.86 -12.13
C LEU A 56 -1.59 10.85 -11.10
N CYS A 57 -0.37 10.61 -10.60
CA CYS A 57 0.29 11.50 -9.65
C CYS A 57 0.52 12.90 -10.23
N GLN A 58 0.91 13.02 -11.51
CA GLN A 58 0.98 14.32 -12.17
C GLN A 58 -0.38 15.02 -12.18
N SER A 59 -1.45 14.29 -12.53
CA SER A 59 -2.81 14.88 -12.54
C SER A 59 -3.27 15.29 -11.13
N ILE A 60 -2.91 14.53 -10.09
CA ILE A 60 -3.19 14.91 -8.70
C ILE A 60 -2.42 16.19 -8.34
N ALA A 61 -1.14 16.30 -8.70
CA ALA A 61 -0.33 17.48 -8.45
C ALA A 61 -1.00 18.77 -8.93
N GLU A 62 -1.61 18.73 -10.12
CA GLU A 62 -2.27 19.88 -10.75
C GLU A 62 -3.69 20.16 -10.21
N ASN A 63 -4.33 19.19 -9.54
CA ASN A 63 -5.73 19.30 -9.10
C ASN A 63 -5.90 19.37 -7.58
N THR A 64 -4.82 19.22 -6.80
CA THR A 64 -4.83 19.35 -5.32
C THR A 64 -3.76 20.33 -4.86
N GLU A 65 -3.90 20.89 -3.66
CA GLU A 65 -3.08 22.04 -3.22
C GLU A 65 -2.06 21.70 -2.13
N SER A 66 -2.39 20.76 -1.24
CA SER A 66 -1.72 20.57 0.05
C SER A 66 -1.48 19.11 0.41
N ILE A 67 -2.35 18.19 -0.03
CA ILE A 67 -2.27 16.78 0.34
C ILE A 67 -0.97 16.14 -0.17
N PRO A 68 -0.20 15.43 0.67
CA PRO A 68 0.90 14.59 0.22
C PRO A 68 0.38 13.46 -0.66
N PHE A 69 1.11 13.13 -1.72
CA PHE A 69 0.73 12.02 -2.58
C PHE A 69 1.97 11.34 -3.16
N GLY A 70 1.79 10.12 -3.65
CA GLY A 70 2.92 9.37 -4.16
C GLY A 70 2.51 8.15 -4.96
N THR A 71 3.51 7.48 -5.51
CA THR A 71 3.34 6.13 -6.06
C THR A 71 3.53 5.09 -4.97
N SER A 72 2.78 3.99 -5.01
CA SER A 72 2.90 2.87 -4.06
C SER A 72 2.67 1.52 -4.76
N ILE A 73 3.46 1.14 -5.74
CA ILE A 73 4.73 1.73 -6.20
C ILE A 73 4.73 1.86 -7.73
N VAL A 74 5.81 2.31 -8.35
CA VAL A 74 6.10 2.04 -9.78
C VAL A 74 7.15 0.93 -9.91
N ASN A 75 7.10 0.19 -11.01
CA ASN A 75 8.05 -0.88 -11.27
C ASN A 75 9.40 -0.31 -11.77
N ILE A 76 10.49 -0.60 -11.06
CA ILE A 76 11.83 -0.11 -11.44
C ILE A 76 12.29 -0.61 -12.81
N TYR A 77 11.72 -1.73 -13.29
CA TYR A 77 12.13 -2.35 -14.55
C TYR A 77 11.44 -1.78 -15.79
N THR A 78 10.43 -0.93 -15.64
CA THR A 78 9.63 -0.44 -16.79
C THR A 78 10.15 0.85 -17.41
N ARG A 79 11.07 1.56 -16.74
CA ARG A 79 11.76 2.75 -17.27
C ARG A 79 13.17 2.84 -16.70
N HIS A 80 14.06 3.50 -17.42
CA HIS A 80 15.41 3.79 -16.92
C HIS A 80 15.36 4.77 -15.74
N ALA A 81 16.29 4.65 -14.78
CA ALA A 81 16.31 5.49 -13.56
C ALA A 81 16.34 7.00 -13.88
N GLN A 82 17.12 7.41 -14.90
CA GLN A 82 17.15 8.80 -15.41
C GLN A 82 15.77 9.31 -15.89
N ASP A 83 14.98 8.46 -16.54
CA ASP A 83 13.65 8.83 -17.05
C ASP A 83 12.65 8.98 -15.89
N TYR A 84 12.72 8.06 -14.93
CA TYR A 84 11.98 8.20 -13.68
C TYR A 84 12.39 9.45 -12.89
N ALA A 85 13.69 9.74 -12.77
CA ALA A 85 14.18 10.94 -12.09
C ALA A 85 13.64 12.22 -12.73
N SER A 86 13.62 12.28 -14.07
CA SER A 86 13.08 13.43 -14.81
C SER A 86 11.58 13.61 -14.54
N SER A 87 10.80 12.53 -14.62
CA SER A 87 9.36 12.56 -14.36
C SER A 87 9.03 12.88 -12.90
N ALA A 88 9.74 12.26 -11.96
CA ALA A 88 9.51 12.41 -10.53
C ALA A 88 9.88 13.83 -10.05
N SER A 89 11.00 14.36 -10.53
CA SER A 89 11.41 15.75 -10.27
C SER A 89 10.38 16.75 -10.79
N TYR A 90 9.88 16.56 -12.00
CA TYR A 90 8.82 17.41 -12.57
C TYR A 90 7.56 17.44 -11.70
N ILE A 91 7.05 16.26 -11.31
CA ILE A 91 5.85 16.17 -10.44
C ILE A 91 6.13 16.81 -9.09
N HIS A 92 7.30 16.59 -8.51
CA HIS A 92 7.71 17.17 -7.24
C HIS A 92 7.72 18.70 -7.29
N GLU A 93 8.32 19.29 -8.33
CA GLU A 93 8.39 20.73 -8.56
C GLU A 93 7.00 21.35 -8.71
N ILE A 94 6.16 20.85 -9.62
CA ILE A 94 4.84 21.45 -9.85
C ILE A 94 3.89 21.27 -8.66
N SER A 95 4.14 20.25 -7.83
CA SER A 95 3.35 20.00 -6.61
C SER A 95 3.79 20.85 -5.42
N GLY A 96 4.88 21.61 -5.52
CA GLY A 96 5.44 22.33 -4.37
C GLY A 96 6.01 21.38 -3.29
N GLY A 97 6.61 20.26 -3.70
CA GLY A 97 7.30 19.34 -2.81
C GLY A 97 6.45 18.22 -2.19
N ARG A 98 5.18 18.07 -2.59
CA ARG A 98 4.23 17.11 -1.99
C ARG A 98 4.40 15.66 -2.46
N PHE A 99 5.08 15.46 -3.59
CA PHE A 99 5.21 14.15 -4.21
C PHE A 99 6.24 13.24 -3.51
N ARG A 100 5.88 11.97 -3.31
CA ARG A 100 6.74 10.87 -2.83
C ARG A 100 6.87 9.80 -3.90
N PHE A 101 8.10 9.49 -4.31
CA PHE A 101 8.35 8.57 -5.40
C PHE A 101 8.56 7.14 -4.88
N GLY A 102 7.46 6.37 -4.80
CA GLY A 102 7.50 4.98 -4.39
C GLY A 102 7.84 4.01 -5.52
N VAL A 103 8.82 3.14 -5.30
CA VAL A 103 9.35 2.18 -6.28
C VAL A 103 9.43 0.75 -5.74
N GLY A 104 9.44 -0.22 -6.64
CA GLY A 104 9.61 -1.62 -6.28
C GLY A 104 9.86 -2.52 -7.49
N VAL A 105 10.12 -3.79 -7.20
CA VAL A 105 10.53 -4.82 -8.19
C VAL A 105 9.36 -5.59 -8.82
N SER A 106 8.13 -5.25 -8.44
CA SER A 106 6.93 -6.01 -8.79
C SER A 106 7.04 -7.50 -8.39
N HIS A 107 6.41 -8.39 -9.15
CA HIS A 107 6.37 -9.83 -8.89
C HIS A 107 6.78 -10.58 -10.16
N ALA A 108 7.47 -11.73 -10.01
CA ALA A 108 8.01 -12.48 -11.15
C ALA A 108 6.96 -12.75 -12.25
N PRO A 109 5.74 -13.25 -11.96
CA PRO A 109 4.73 -13.47 -13.00
C PRO A 109 4.32 -12.20 -13.76
N MET A 110 4.35 -11.03 -13.09
CA MET A 110 4.03 -9.76 -13.72
C MET A 110 5.18 -9.29 -14.63
N ASN A 111 6.41 -9.42 -14.15
CA ASN A 111 7.59 -9.07 -14.94
C ASN A 111 7.74 -9.97 -16.18
N ASP A 112 7.49 -11.28 -16.02
CA ASP A 112 7.48 -12.24 -17.14
C ASP A 112 6.42 -11.85 -18.19
N ARG A 113 5.21 -11.47 -17.76
CA ARG A 113 4.14 -11.00 -18.65
C ARG A 113 4.53 -9.74 -19.42
N LEU A 114 5.32 -8.86 -18.81
CA LEU A 114 5.84 -7.64 -19.45
C LEU A 114 7.12 -7.89 -20.27
N SER A 115 7.65 -9.11 -20.25
CA SER A 115 8.93 -9.47 -20.89
C SER A 115 10.09 -8.57 -20.44
N VAL A 116 10.08 -8.15 -19.17
CA VAL A 116 11.17 -7.35 -18.59
C VAL A 116 12.21 -8.26 -17.95
N SER A 117 13.49 -8.01 -18.24
CA SER A 117 14.59 -8.74 -17.62
C SER A 117 14.83 -8.27 -16.19
N THR A 118 14.80 -9.18 -15.23
CA THR A 118 15.04 -8.89 -13.82
C THR A 118 16.33 -9.54 -13.31
N GLY A 119 17.01 -8.89 -12.36
CA GLY A 119 18.15 -9.43 -11.64
C GLY A 119 17.80 -9.83 -10.20
N ARG A 120 18.70 -9.55 -9.27
CA ARG A 120 18.50 -9.85 -7.84
C ARG A 120 17.78 -8.69 -7.19
N PRO A 121 16.56 -8.85 -6.62
CA PRO A 121 15.75 -7.73 -6.14
C PRO A 121 16.48 -6.73 -5.24
N LEU A 122 17.24 -7.19 -4.24
CA LEU A 122 17.99 -6.29 -3.35
C LEU A 122 19.03 -5.46 -4.11
N GLN A 123 19.77 -6.08 -5.03
CA GLN A 123 20.84 -5.41 -5.78
C GLN A 123 20.28 -4.48 -6.84
N ASP A 124 19.20 -4.88 -7.50
CA ASP A 124 18.57 -4.05 -8.53
C ASP A 124 17.91 -2.83 -7.90
N THR A 125 17.24 -2.98 -6.75
CA THR A 125 16.70 -1.84 -6.00
C THR A 125 17.81 -0.88 -5.57
N GLU A 126 18.91 -1.39 -4.97
CA GLU A 126 20.05 -0.56 -4.56
C GLU A 126 20.65 0.21 -5.75
N LYS A 127 20.96 -0.49 -6.85
CA LYS A 127 21.48 0.13 -8.08
C LYS A 127 20.52 1.16 -8.66
N PHE A 128 19.22 0.89 -8.63
CA PHE A 128 18.21 1.83 -9.11
C PHE A 128 18.20 3.10 -8.27
N ILE A 129 18.21 2.98 -6.94
CA ILE A 129 18.25 4.13 -6.02
C ILE A 129 19.48 4.98 -6.29
N HIS A 130 20.66 4.37 -6.41
CA HIS A 130 21.91 5.10 -6.69
C HIS A 130 21.84 5.82 -8.05
N ALA A 131 21.43 5.11 -9.11
CA ALA A 131 21.29 5.72 -10.44
C ALA A 131 20.23 6.82 -10.49
N TYR A 132 19.16 6.72 -9.71
CA TYR A 132 18.13 7.75 -9.56
C TYR A 132 18.69 8.99 -8.86
N LYS A 133 19.39 8.80 -7.73
CA LYS A 133 20.00 9.89 -6.94
C LYS A 133 21.13 10.61 -7.68
N GLU A 134 21.84 9.90 -8.56
CA GLU A 134 22.93 10.45 -9.39
C GLU A 134 22.46 11.03 -10.74
N ALA A 135 21.15 11.00 -11.02
CA ALA A 135 20.60 11.49 -12.27
C ALA A 135 20.99 12.96 -12.52
N LYS A 136 21.40 13.26 -13.75
CA LYS A 136 21.90 14.60 -14.14
C LYS A 136 20.86 15.34 -14.96
N ARG A 137 20.90 16.68 -14.94
CA ARG A 137 19.99 17.54 -15.72
C ARG A 137 18.50 17.30 -15.39
N VAL A 138 18.24 17.03 -14.12
CA VAL A 138 16.91 16.99 -13.50
C VAL A 138 16.86 18.06 -12.40
N GLY A 139 15.67 18.47 -11.99
CA GLY A 139 15.50 19.38 -10.86
C GLY A 139 15.69 18.68 -9.51
N GLU A 140 15.12 19.25 -8.46
CA GLU A 140 15.09 18.61 -7.15
C GLU A 140 14.35 17.26 -7.23
N LEU A 141 14.94 16.23 -6.60
CA LEU A 141 14.37 14.89 -6.58
C LEU A 141 13.43 14.74 -5.37
N PRO A 142 12.21 14.18 -5.54
CA PRO A 142 11.36 13.84 -4.40
C PRO A 142 12.00 12.73 -3.55
N PRO A 143 11.55 12.61 -2.27
CA PRO A 143 11.85 11.46 -1.43
C PRO A 143 11.54 10.14 -2.15
N ILE A 144 12.50 9.22 -2.17
CA ILE A 144 12.34 7.89 -2.76
C ILE A 144 11.90 6.90 -1.68
N ILE A 145 10.74 6.27 -1.90
CA ILE A 145 10.15 5.29 -0.99
C ILE A 145 10.29 3.91 -1.64
N ILE A 146 10.67 2.87 -0.91
CA ILE A 146 10.73 1.52 -1.49
C ILE A 146 9.71 0.56 -0.90
N ALA A 147 9.17 -0.33 -1.74
CA ALA A 147 8.40 -1.46 -1.26
C ALA A 147 9.31 -2.43 -0.48
N ALA A 148 9.03 -2.62 0.81
CA ALA A 148 9.81 -3.49 1.68
C ALA A 148 8.90 -4.30 2.61
N MET A 149 9.24 -5.58 2.81
CA MET A 149 8.49 -6.46 3.72
C MET A 149 9.39 -7.36 4.57
N ARG A 150 10.51 -7.83 4.01
CA ARG A 150 11.44 -8.72 4.72
C ARG A 150 12.65 -7.94 5.19
N ASP A 151 13.22 -8.37 6.32
CA ASP A 151 14.30 -7.68 7.03
C ASP A 151 15.41 -7.13 6.11
N LYS A 152 15.93 -7.93 5.18
CA LYS A 152 16.99 -7.45 4.27
C LYS A 152 16.59 -6.24 3.40
N MET A 153 15.35 -6.21 2.92
CA MET A 153 14.85 -5.09 2.10
C MET A 153 14.47 -3.90 2.99
N ILE A 154 13.97 -4.16 4.20
CA ILE A 154 13.69 -3.11 5.20
C ILE A 154 15.00 -2.41 5.60
N THR A 155 16.05 -3.18 5.91
CA THR A 155 17.38 -2.64 6.22
C THR A 155 17.98 -1.87 5.04
N LEU A 156 17.81 -2.36 3.80
CA LEU A 156 18.22 -1.60 2.61
C LEU A 156 17.47 -0.26 2.51
N GLY A 157 16.15 -0.27 2.73
CA GLY A 157 15.32 0.94 2.69
C GLY A 157 15.76 1.96 3.73
N ALA A 158 15.95 1.53 4.98
CA ALA A 158 16.42 2.41 6.05
C ALA A 158 17.82 2.99 5.79
N ARG A 159 18.66 2.32 4.99
CA ARG A 159 20.01 2.79 4.65
C ARG A 159 20.04 3.72 3.44
N GLU A 160 19.32 3.36 2.38
CA GLU A 160 19.52 3.94 1.04
C GLU A 160 18.36 4.84 0.58
N SER A 161 17.21 4.81 1.25
CA SER A 161 15.99 5.51 0.81
C SER A 161 15.42 6.47 1.86
N ASP A 162 14.35 7.17 1.50
CA ASP A 162 13.68 8.15 2.36
C ASP A 162 12.41 7.57 3.01
N GLY A 163 12.12 6.30 2.75
CA GLY A 163 11.08 5.56 3.46
C GLY A 163 10.80 4.18 2.89
N ILE A 164 9.96 3.45 3.59
CA ILE A 164 9.43 2.16 3.15
C ILE A 164 7.90 2.16 3.11
N VAL A 165 7.37 1.37 2.19
CA VAL A 165 5.96 1.04 2.15
C VAL A 165 5.77 -0.48 2.21
N PHE A 166 5.04 -0.94 3.21
CA PHE A 166 4.59 -2.32 3.32
C PHE A 166 3.35 -2.52 2.45
N ALA A 167 3.13 -3.75 1.98
CA ALA A 167 1.88 -4.14 1.34
C ALA A 167 1.47 -5.51 1.86
N ASN A 168 0.24 -5.66 2.34
CA ASN A 168 -0.30 -6.92 2.89
C ASN A 168 0.60 -7.55 3.98
N ALA A 169 1.29 -6.71 4.76
CA ALA A 169 2.04 -7.15 5.93
C ALA A 169 1.08 -7.68 7.00
N ALA A 170 1.57 -8.57 7.87
CA ALA A 170 0.85 -8.97 9.06
C ALA A 170 1.00 -7.89 10.13
N ARG A 171 -0.11 -7.34 10.61
CA ARG A 171 -0.17 -6.31 11.66
C ARG A 171 0.55 -6.78 12.93
N SER A 172 0.32 -8.02 13.33
CA SER A 172 0.97 -8.67 14.48
C SER A 172 2.50 -8.68 14.41
N ALA A 173 3.08 -8.62 13.20
CA ALA A 173 4.53 -8.63 12.97
C ALA A 173 5.12 -7.23 12.75
N MET A 174 4.30 -6.19 12.64
CA MET A 174 4.73 -4.85 12.24
C MET A 174 5.67 -4.22 13.28
N ALA A 175 5.26 -4.17 14.55
CA ALA A 175 6.08 -3.60 15.62
C ALA A 175 7.47 -4.26 15.71
N GLY A 176 7.52 -5.59 15.62
CA GLY A 176 8.79 -6.33 15.61
C GLY A 176 9.63 -6.06 14.37
N SER A 177 9.03 -5.87 13.20
CA SER A 177 9.73 -5.50 11.97
C SER A 177 10.34 -4.10 12.07
N LEU A 178 9.61 -3.13 12.63
CA LEU A 178 10.10 -1.78 12.86
C LEU A 178 11.20 -1.73 13.93
N GLN A 179 11.09 -2.54 14.98
CA GLN A 179 12.16 -2.70 15.97
C GLN A 179 13.44 -3.23 15.31
N ARG A 180 13.35 -4.34 14.56
CA ARG A 180 14.52 -4.92 13.86
C ARG A 180 15.10 -3.97 12.81
N MET A 181 14.27 -3.13 12.18
CA MET A 181 14.76 -2.07 11.31
C MET A 181 15.70 -1.14 12.09
N ASN A 182 15.20 -0.56 13.18
CA ASN A 182 15.96 0.38 14.01
C ASN A 182 17.24 -0.22 14.60
N GLU A 183 17.22 -1.49 15.01
CA GLU A 183 18.38 -2.21 15.55
C GLU A 183 19.45 -2.47 14.48
N ASN A 184 19.05 -2.88 13.26
CA ASN A 184 19.99 -3.21 12.19
C ASN A 184 20.50 -1.96 11.44
N GLN A 185 19.63 -0.96 11.28
CA GLN A 185 19.90 0.27 10.56
C GLN A 185 18.88 1.34 10.99
N LYS A 186 19.29 2.24 11.88
CA LYS A 186 18.46 3.39 12.24
C LYS A 186 18.23 4.25 10.98
N PRO A 187 16.97 4.53 10.60
CA PRO A 187 16.68 5.41 9.48
C PRO A 187 16.99 6.87 9.83
N GLN A 188 17.04 7.72 8.80
CA GLN A 188 17.14 9.17 8.96
C GLN A 188 15.91 9.76 9.67
N SER A 189 16.01 11.03 10.09
CA SER A 189 14.83 11.79 10.51
C SER A 189 13.83 11.91 9.36
N ASP A 190 12.54 12.01 9.68
CA ASP A 190 11.45 12.15 8.70
C ASP A 190 11.30 10.99 7.70
N PHE A 191 11.83 9.81 8.05
CA PHE A 191 11.72 8.60 7.25
C PHE A 191 10.27 8.11 7.16
N PHE A 192 9.76 8.00 5.94
CA PHE A 192 8.37 7.62 5.71
C PHE A 192 8.12 6.13 5.99
N ILE A 193 7.10 5.81 6.78
CA ILE A 193 6.68 4.43 7.08
C ILE A 193 5.20 4.27 6.73
N GLY A 194 4.93 3.73 5.54
CA GLY A 194 3.59 3.49 5.02
C GLY A 194 3.20 2.01 4.97
N GLY A 195 1.91 1.71 4.98
CA GLY A 195 1.41 0.33 4.88
C GLY A 195 0.10 0.24 4.12
N MET A 196 0.11 -0.42 2.97
CA MET A 196 -1.08 -0.68 2.17
C MET A 196 -1.90 -1.82 2.76
N ILE A 197 -3.15 -1.52 3.11
CA ILE A 197 -4.05 -2.40 3.85
C ILE A 197 -5.36 -2.58 3.05
N PRO A 198 -5.62 -3.77 2.46
CA PRO A 198 -6.91 -4.09 1.86
C PRO A 198 -8.05 -3.81 2.84
N THR A 199 -9.05 -3.04 2.41
CA THR A 199 -10.12 -2.55 3.29
C THR A 199 -11.47 -2.74 2.62
N CYS A 200 -12.43 -3.38 3.30
CA CYS A 200 -13.81 -3.54 2.80
C CYS A 200 -14.83 -3.28 3.92
N ILE A 201 -15.67 -2.27 3.77
CA ILE A 201 -16.64 -1.87 4.81
C ILE A 201 -18.01 -2.44 4.44
N SER A 202 -18.62 -3.21 5.34
CA SER A 202 -19.97 -3.77 5.15
C SER A 202 -20.61 -4.15 6.48
N THR A 203 -21.93 -4.06 6.58
CA THR A 203 -22.67 -4.64 7.70
C THR A 203 -22.73 -6.17 7.65
N ASP A 204 -22.49 -6.77 6.49
CA ASP A 204 -22.27 -8.21 6.32
C ASP A 204 -20.78 -8.50 6.30
N ARG A 205 -20.29 -8.97 7.46
CA ARG A 205 -18.88 -9.23 7.70
C ARG A 205 -18.32 -10.34 6.80
N GLU A 206 -19.09 -11.38 6.52
CA GLU A 206 -18.65 -12.51 5.69
C GLU A 206 -18.50 -12.10 4.23
N VAL A 207 -19.41 -11.26 3.73
CA VAL A 207 -19.31 -10.71 2.37
C VAL A 207 -18.07 -9.82 2.26
N ALA A 208 -17.79 -8.95 3.24
CA ALA A 208 -16.57 -8.14 3.25
C ALA A 208 -15.29 -9.00 3.33
N ALA A 209 -15.29 -10.05 4.13
CA ALA A 209 -14.19 -11.01 4.21
C ALA A 209 -13.94 -11.68 2.85
N SER A 210 -15.01 -12.09 2.15
CA SER A 210 -14.93 -12.70 0.82
C SER A 210 -14.29 -11.76 -0.21
N VAL A 211 -14.60 -10.46 -0.18
CA VAL A 211 -13.96 -9.44 -1.03
C VAL A 211 -12.45 -9.40 -0.78
N ASN A 212 -12.02 -9.33 0.49
CA ASN A 212 -10.60 -9.29 0.82
C ASN A 212 -9.88 -10.61 0.46
N ARG A 213 -10.49 -11.77 0.67
CA ARG A 213 -9.95 -13.08 0.23
C ARG A 213 -9.74 -13.13 -1.28
N LYS A 214 -10.69 -12.60 -2.05
CA LYS A 214 -10.56 -12.50 -3.51
C LYS A 214 -9.38 -11.60 -3.90
N THR A 215 -9.23 -10.44 -3.27
CA THR A 215 -8.09 -9.54 -3.47
C THR A 215 -6.76 -10.21 -3.14
N LEU A 216 -6.71 -10.96 -2.03
CA LEU A 216 -5.50 -11.61 -1.53
C LEU A 216 -5.15 -12.93 -2.24
N SER A 217 -6.07 -13.50 -3.02
CA SER A 217 -5.86 -14.75 -3.77
C SER A 217 -4.66 -14.71 -4.71
N MET A 218 -4.42 -13.58 -5.38
CA MET A 218 -3.23 -13.41 -6.21
C MET A 218 -1.94 -13.44 -5.37
N TYR A 219 -1.96 -12.79 -4.21
CA TYR A 219 -0.78 -12.66 -3.34
C TYR A 219 -0.41 -13.96 -2.63
N VAL A 220 -1.38 -14.76 -2.18
CA VAL A 220 -1.07 -16.11 -1.67
C VAL A 220 -0.54 -17.03 -2.75
N GLY A 221 -0.81 -16.74 -4.03
CA GLY A 221 -0.17 -17.38 -5.17
C GLY A 221 1.33 -17.08 -5.31
N LEU A 222 1.84 -16.02 -4.68
CA LEU A 222 3.22 -15.57 -4.81
C LEU A 222 4.16 -16.16 -3.74
N PRO A 223 5.25 -16.87 -4.12
CA PRO A 223 6.16 -17.48 -3.15
C PRO A 223 6.79 -16.50 -2.16
N ASN A 224 7.08 -15.26 -2.59
CA ASN A 224 7.69 -14.25 -1.71
C ASN A 224 6.75 -13.81 -0.57
N TYR A 225 5.45 -13.69 -0.85
CA TYR A 225 4.45 -13.36 0.17
C TYR A 225 4.19 -14.53 1.11
N ARG A 226 4.02 -15.74 0.57
CA ARG A 226 3.89 -16.94 1.41
C ARG A 226 5.09 -17.11 2.34
N ASN A 227 6.31 -16.98 1.82
CA ASN A 227 7.51 -17.08 2.64
C ASN A 227 7.59 -16.01 3.74
N TYR A 228 7.07 -14.80 3.48
CA TYR A 228 6.91 -13.79 4.51
C TYR A 228 5.90 -14.23 5.58
N TRP A 229 4.67 -14.59 5.20
CA TRP A 229 3.64 -15.03 6.16
C TRP A 229 4.03 -16.27 6.97
N LYS A 230 4.73 -17.24 6.35
CA LYS A 230 5.35 -18.38 7.05
C LYS A 230 6.32 -17.93 8.14
N SER A 231 7.12 -16.89 7.88
CA SER A 231 8.11 -16.38 8.85
C SER A 231 7.51 -15.61 10.03
N VAL A 232 6.23 -15.20 9.93
CA VAL A 232 5.55 -14.41 10.96
C VAL A 232 4.36 -15.14 11.60
N GLY A 233 4.32 -16.47 11.50
CA GLY A 233 3.41 -17.30 12.28
C GLY A 233 2.28 -18.00 11.52
N TYR A 234 2.17 -17.80 10.21
CA TYR A 234 1.13 -18.40 9.37
C TYR A 234 1.66 -19.56 8.52
N LYS A 235 2.50 -20.41 9.14
CA LYS A 235 3.15 -21.50 8.41
C LYS A 235 2.14 -22.51 7.88
N ASN A 236 1.19 -22.91 8.72
CA ASN A 236 0.22 -23.96 8.40
C ASN A 236 -0.72 -23.53 7.26
N GLU A 237 -1.23 -22.30 7.30
CA GLU A 237 -2.09 -21.74 6.26
C GLU A 237 -1.36 -21.72 4.90
N MET A 238 -0.11 -21.23 4.90
CA MET A 238 0.66 -21.10 3.66
C MET A 238 1.11 -22.44 3.08
N GLU A 239 1.38 -23.45 3.92
CA GLU A 239 1.71 -24.81 3.46
C GLU A 239 0.49 -25.51 2.83
N GLN A 240 -0.71 -25.33 3.41
CA GLN A 240 -1.95 -25.84 2.79
C GLN A 240 -2.24 -25.14 1.46
N ILE A 241 -2.01 -23.84 1.38
CA ILE A 241 -2.11 -23.08 0.12
C ILE A 241 -1.10 -23.61 -0.91
N GLU A 242 0.12 -23.94 -0.50
CA GLU A 242 1.14 -24.52 -1.40
C GLU A 242 0.69 -25.87 -1.97
N VAL A 243 0.06 -26.73 -1.16
CA VAL A 243 -0.56 -27.98 -1.62
C VAL A 243 -1.65 -27.70 -2.65
N ALA A 244 -2.63 -26.85 -2.33
CA ALA A 244 -3.72 -26.52 -3.24
C ALA A 244 -3.23 -25.93 -4.58
N LEU A 245 -2.24 -25.05 -4.54
CA LEU A 245 -1.60 -24.50 -5.75
C LEU A 245 -0.90 -25.59 -6.58
N SER A 246 -0.22 -26.55 -5.94
CA SER A 246 0.44 -27.67 -6.63
C SER A 246 -0.55 -28.60 -7.35
N GLU A 247 -1.74 -28.76 -6.77
CA GLU A 247 -2.85 -29.54 -7.32
C GLU A 247 -3.71 -28.74 -8.31
N LYS A 248 -3.42 -27.45 -8.49
CA LYS A 248 -4.21 -26.48 -9.27
C LYS A 248 -5.64 -26.30 -8.76
N ASP A 249 -5.87 -26.57 -7.47
CA ASP A 249 -7.13 -26.32 -6.80
C ASP A 249 -7.22 -24.86 -6.33
N TYR A 250 -7.41 -23.96 -7.30
CA TYR A 250 -7.57 -22.54 -7.02
C TYR A 250 -8.89 -22.23 -6.27
N ALA A 251 -9.88 -23.12 -6.36
CA ALA A 251 -11.17 -22.95 -5.72
C ALA A 251 -11.10 -23.12 -4.20
N ALA A 252 -10.16 -23.94 -3.70
CA ALA A 252 -9.92 -24.11 -2.27
C ALA A 252 -9.27 -22.88 -1.60
N LEU A 253 -8.53 -22.04 -2.34
CA LEU A 253 -7.70 -20.97 -1.77
C LEU A 253 -8.44 -20.05 -0.78
N PRO A 254 -9.65 -19.54 -1.07
CA PRO A 254 -10.34 -18.64 -0.14
C PRO A 254 -10.61 -19.30 1.22
N SER A 255 -10.90 -20.61 1.25
CA SER A 255 -11.20 -21.34 2.50
C SER A 255 -9.95 -21.57 3.36
N LEU A 256 -8.76 -21.57 2.74
CA LEU A 256 -7.47 -21.71 3.42
C LEU A 256 -6.97 -20.39 4.01
N MET A 257 -7.54 -19.26 3.59
CA MET A 257 -7.32 -17.94 4.19
C MET A 257 -8.21 -17.81 5.44
N THR A 258 -7.69 -18.29 6.58
CA THR A 258 -8.37 -18.25 7.87
C THR A 258 -8.75 -16.83 8.26
N ASP A 259 -9.85 -16.66 9.01
CA ASP A 259 -10.26 -15.33 9.51
C ASP A 259 -9.14 -14.65 10.30
N LYS A 260 -8.45 -15.43 11.13
CA LYS A 260 -7.28 -14.96 11.90
C LYS A 260 -6.21 -14.34 11.00
N TRP A 261 -5.83 -15.03 9.92
CA TRP A 261 -4.83 -14.48 8.99
C TRP A 261 -5.37 -13.26 8.25
N LEU A 262 -6.63 -13.32 7.81
CA LEU A 262 -7.27 -12.25 7.05
C LEU A 262 -7.39 -10.96 7.86
N GLU A 263 -7.79 -11.04 9.12
CA GLU A 263 -7.87 -9.92 10.08
C GLU A 263 -6.50 -9.31 10.39
N ASP A 264 -5.44 -10.09 10.26
CA ASP A 264 -4.09 -9.64 10.55
C ASP A 264 -3.44 -8.93 9.35
N VAL A 265 -3.89 -9.19 8.12
CA VAL A 265 -3.33 -8.59 6.89
C VAL A 265 -4.27 -7.62 6.18
N SER A 266 -5.49 -7.44 6.68
CA SER A 266 -6.52 -6.59 6.06
C SER A 266 -7.52 -6.03 7.08
N LEU A 267 -8.40 -5.14 6.63
CA LEU A 267 -9.51 -4.58 7.38
C LEU A 267 -10.83 -4.95 6.68
N PHE A 268 -11.78 -5.51 7.42
CA PHE A 268 -13.11 -5.80 6.89
C PHE A 268 -14.16 -5.89 7.99
N GLY A 269 -15.41 -5.64 7.62
CA GLY A 269 -16.55 -5.72 8.53
C GLY A 269 -17.24 -4.39 8.72
N SER A 270 -17.94 -4.25 9.86
CA SER A 270 -18.74 -3.08 10.17
C SER A 270 -17.88 -1.79 10.27
N PRO A 271 -18.48 -0.61 10.12
CA PRO A 271 -17.78 0.67 10.34
C PRO A 271 -17.01 0.74 11.67
N SER A 272 -17.55 0.20 12.76
CA SER A 272 -16.87 0.14 14.05
C SER A 272 -15.64 -0.77 14.04
N GLU A 273 -15.74 -1.96 13.45
CA GLU A 273 -14.62 -2.90 13.36
C GLU A 273 -13.47 -2.31 12.52
N VAL A 274 -13.80 -1.65 11.41
CA VAL A 274 -12.79 -1.03 10.54
C VAL A 274 -12.10 0.15 11.25
N LYS A 275 -12.84 1.02 11.96
CA LYS A 275 -12.25 2.10 12.77
C LYS A 275 -11.30 1.56 13.85
N GLU A 276 -11.74 0.57 14.61
CA GLU A 276 -10.91 -0.07 15.64
C GLU A 276 -9.66 -0.71 15.02
N GLY A 277 -9.80 -1.35 13.86
CA GLY A 277 -8.69 -1.94 13.13
C GLY A 277 -7.67 -0.90 12.65
N ILE A 278 -8.11 0.27 12.23
CA ILE A 278 -7.22 1.40 11.86
C ILE A 278 -6.37 1.83 13.07
N GLU A 279 -7.00 2.01 14.23
CA GLU A 279 -6.28 2.35 15.47
C GLU A 279 -5.25 1.28 15.85
N LYS A 280 -5.63 0.00 15.75
CA LYS A 280 -4.71 -1.13 15.95
C LYS A 280 -3.52 -1.14 15.00
N TRP A 281 -3.63 -0.56 13.81
CA TRP A 281 -2.50 -0.39 12.90
C TRP A 281 -1.57 0.73 13.36
N TYR A 282 -2.11 1.88 13.78
CA TYR A 282 -1.32 2.97 14.37
C TYR A 282 -0.55 2.50 15.61
N GLU A 283 -1.18 1.72 16.49
CA GLU A 283 -0.56 1.14 17.69
C GLU A 283 0.67 0.27 17.40
N THR A 284 0.84 -0.24 16.17
CA THR A 284 2.03 -1.01 15.78
C THR A 284 3.28 -0.16 15.54
N GLY A 285 3.14 1.17 15.52
CA GLY A 285 4.17 2.11 15.07
C GLY A 285 4.12 2.42 13.57
N LEU A 286 3.07 1.98 12.86
CA LEU A 286 2.84 2.39 11.48
C LEU A 286 2.35 3.84 11.45
N GLU A 287 3.09 4.73 10.79
CA GLU A 287 2.78 6.16 10.78
C GLU A 287 1.77 6.54 9.69
N THR A 288 1.81 5.87 8.54
CA THR A 288 0.89 6.10 7.43
C THR A 288 0.16 4.80 7.01
N PRO A 289 -0.91 4.39 7.72
CA PRO A 289 -1.85 3.40 7.20
C PRO A 289 -2.47 3.91 5.89
N ILE A 290 -2.32 3.13 4.81
CA ILE A 290 -2.85 3.43 3.48
C ILE A 290 -3.99 2.45 3.22
N LEU A 291 -5.24 2.91 3.33
CA LEU A 291 -6.40 2.07 3.08
C LEU A 291 -6.54 1.81 1.59
N VAL A 292 -6.73 0.54 1.21
CA VAL A 292 -6.98 0.11 -0.16
C VAL A 292 -8.45 -0.31 -0.26
N PRO A 293 -9.38 0.65 -0.49
CA PRO A 293 -10.81 0.39 -0.36
C PRO A 293 -11.33 -0.46 -1.52
N SER A 294 -12.08 -1.49 -1.17
CA SER A 294 -12.91 -2.31 -2.07
C SER A 294 -14.35 -2.31 -1.55
N SER A 295 -15.31 -2.48 -2.45
CA SER A 295 -16.75 -2.53 -2.11
C SER A 295 -17.32 -3.89 -2.48
N THR A 296 -18.34 -4.32 -1.73
CA THR A 296 -19.13 -5.51 -1.99
C THR A 296 -20.03 -5.34 -3.22
N ASP A 297 -20.44 -4.11 -3.51
CA ASP A 297 -21.50 -3.78 -4.46
C ASP A 297 -21.05 -2.83 -5.57
N GLY A 298 -19.74 -2.60 -5.71
CA GLY A 298 -19.23 -1.70 -6.73
C GLY A 298 -17.71 -1.69 -6.89
N GLY A 299 -17.24 -0.80 -7.75
CA GLY A 299 -15.82 -0.52 -7.93
C GLY A 299 -15.29 0.52 -6.94
N GLN A 300 -14.09 1.04 -7.23
CA GLN A 300 -13.39 2.03 -6.40
C GLN A 300 -14.29 3.19 -5.93
N PHE A 301 -15.11 3.77 -6.81
CA PHE A 301 -15.95 4.92 -6.43
C PHE A 301 -16.95 4.59 -5.32
N LYS A 302 -17.58 3.42 -5.38
CA LYS A 302 -18.51 2.98 -4.33
C LYS A 302 -17.77 2.72 -3.01
N ALA A 303 -16.58 2.11 -3.11
CA ALA A 303 -15.73 1.87 -1.94
C ALA A 303 -15.28 3.18 -1.26
N PHE A 304 -15.09 4.25 -2.04
CA PHE A 304 -14.79 5.57 -1.48
C PHE A 304 -16.01 6.26 -0.88
N GLU A 305 -17.22 6.08 -1.41
CA GLU A 305 -18.45 6.54 -0.74
C GLU A 305 -18.57 5.91 0.66
N GLU A 306 -18.42 4.57 0.74
CA GLU A 306 -18.44 3.82 2.00
C GLU A 306 -17.33 4.28 2.97
N LEU A 307 -16.14 4.56 2.44
CA LEU A 307 -15.01 5.07 3.22
C LEU A 307 -15.24 6.50 3.72
N PHE A 308 -15.91 7.33 2.93
CA PHE A 308 -16.26 8.69 3.32
C PHE A 308 -17.33 8.71 4.41
N ASP A 309 -18.35 7.86 4.30
CA ASP A 309 -19.39 7.67 5.31
C ASP A 309 -18.82 7.13 6.63
N LEU A 310 -17.68 6.41 6.57
CA LEU A 310 -16.98 5.97 7.77
C LEU A 310 -16.54 7.14 8.66
N PHE A 311 -16.12 8.27 8.08
CA PHE A 311 -15.49 9.38 8.82
C PHE A 311 -16.38 10.63 8.97
N THR A 312 -17.62 10.57 8.49
CA THR A 312 -18.67 11.56 8.79
C THR A 312 -19.41 11.25 10.08
#